data_AF-A0A9P5PZY1-F1
#
_entry.id   AF-A0A9P5PZY1-F1
#
_cell.length_a   1.000
_cell.length_b   1.000
_cell.length_c   1.000
_cell.angle_alpha   90.00
_cell.angle_beta   90.00
_cell.angle_gamma   90.00
#
_symmetry.space_group_name_H-M   'P 1'
#
loop_
_entity.id
_entity.type
_entity.pdbx_description
1 polymer ?
#
loop_
_entity_poly.entity_id
_entity_poly.type
_entity_poly.pdbx_seq_one_letter_code
_entity_poly.pdbx_strand_id
1 'polypeptide(L)'
;MPQRSNTLDAETVTKLEKSLSQRPEKTDLVERNILKEDKGIAPSLIAAKEKLERSQLEDKLGRALLQRPKPEELVKEGILLEGEAPPSSA
;
A
#
# COMPACT_ATOMS: atom_id res chain seq x y z
N MET A 1 43.07 15.08 18.58
CA MET A 1 42.40 14.51 17.39
C MET A 1 41.73 13.21 17.82
N PRO A 2 40.40 13.05 17.74
CA PRO A 2 39.78 11.76 18.07
C PRO A 2 40.13 10.74 16.99
N GLN A 3 40.76 9.63 17.39
CA GLN A 3 41.05 8.50 16.50
C GLN A 3 39.76 7.69 16.29
N ARG A 4 39.37 7.45 15.02
CA ARG A 4 38.30 6.50 14.68
C ARG A 4 38.85 5.10 14.90
N SER A 5 38.46 4.46 16.00
CA SER A 5 38.70 3.04 16.21
C SER A 5 37.73 2.23 15.33
N ASN A 6 38.25 1.44 14.39
CA ASN A 6 37.45 0.40 13.73
C ASN A 6 37.16 -0.70 14.75
N THR A 7 36.01 -0.62 15.42
CA THR A 7 35.51 -1.61 16.38
C THR A 7 34.45 -2.48 15.70
N LEU A 8 34.86 -3.31 14.74
CA LEU A 8 33.96 -4.32 14.15
C LEU A 8 34.44 -5.68 14.61
N ASP A 9 33.69 -6.29 15.54
CA ASP A 9 33.96 -7.65 16.02
C ASP A 9 33.70 -8.65 14.89
N ALA A 10 34.51 -9.71 14.78
CA ALA A 10 34.39 -10.70 13.70
C ALA A 10 32.98 -11.35 13.62
N GLU A 11 32.33 -11.52 14.78
CA GLU A 11 30.96 -12.02 14.87
C GLU A 11 29.93 -11.04 14.26
N THR A 12 30.17 -9.73 14.37
CA THR A 12 29.27 -8.73 13.75
C THR A 12 29.38 -8.74 12.24
N VAL A 13 30.59 -8.96 11.70
CA VAL A 13 30.84 -9.05 10.26
C VAL A 13 30.14 -10.28 9.68
N THR A 14 30.36 -11.46 10.27
CA THR A 14 29.72 -12.71 9.81
C THR A 14 28.19 -12.66 9.89
N LYS A 15 27.62 -12.04 10.93
CA LYS A 15 26.17 -11.84 11.04
C LYS A 15 25.65 -10.92 9.94
N LEU A 16 26.35 -9.82 9.65
CA LEU A 16 25.96 -8.88 8.60
C LEU A 16 25.99 -9.54 7.22
N GLU A 17 27.04 -10.29 6.90
CA GLU A 17 27.15 -11.03 5.62
C GLU A 17 25.99 -12.01 5.43
N LYS A 18 25.62 -12.73 6.49
CA LYS A 18 24.44 -13.61 6.45
C LYS A 18 23.14 -12.84 6.21
N SER A 19 22.95 -11.69 6.85
CA SER A 19 21.77 -10.85 6.62
C SER A 19 21.72 -10.23 5.23
N LEU A 20 22.87 -9.87 4.66
CA LEU A 20 22.95 -9.32 3.30
C LEU A 20 22.67 -10.38 2.23
N SER A 21 23.11 -11.63 2.44
CA SER A 21 22.82 -12.73 1.49
C SER A 21 21.35 -13.16 1.47
N GLN A 22 20.62 -12.92 2.56
CA GLN A 22 19.18 -13.21 2.65
C GLN A 22 18.30 -11.98 2.33
N ARG A 23 18.90 -10.87 1.90
CA ARG A 23 18.17 -9.63 1.64
C ARG A 23 17.22 -9.81 0.45
N PRO A 24 15.91 -9.54 0.59
CA PRO A 24 14.98 -9.55 -0.53
C PRO A 24 15.31 -8.48 -1.56
N GLU A 25 14.94 -8.75 -2.82
CA GLU A 25 15.07 -7.79 -3.91
C GLU A 25 14.19 -6.55 -3.69
N LYS A 26 14.55 -5.45 -4.35
CA LYS A 26 13.77 -4.20 -4.23
C LYS A 26 12.32 -4.38 -4.70
N THR A 27 12.12 -5.13 -5.79
CA THR A 27 10.81 -5.41 -6.38
C THR A 27 9.90 -6.14 -5.40
N ASP A 28 10.40 -7.19 -4.75
CA ASP A 28 9.72 -7.95 -3.70
C ASP A 28 9.20 -7.06 -2.56
N LEU A 29 10.00 -6.07 -2.14
CA LEU A 29 9.62 -5.15 -1.08
C LEU A 29 8.52 -4.18 -1.54
N VAL A 30 8.50 -3.78 -2.81
CA VAL A 30 7.45 -2.94 -3.39
C VAL A 30 6.14 -3.71 -3.54
N GLU A 31 6.20 -4.94 -4.04
CA GLU A 31 5.04 -5.81 -4.19
C GLU A 31 4.38 -6.11 -2.83
N ARG A 32 5.19 -6.34 -1.80
CA ARG A 32 4.72 -6.52 -0.42
C ARG A 32 4.30 -5.21 0.27
N ASN A 33 4.29 -4.08 -0.43
CA ASN A 33 3.97 -2.74 0.09
C ASN A 33 4.86 -2.28 1.27
N ILE A 34 6.05 -2.87 1.42
CA ILE A 34 7.04 -2.50 2.43
C ILE A 34 7.82 -1.26 1.98
N LEU A 35 8.27 -1.26 0.72
CA LEU A 35 8.91 -0.11 0.09
C LEU A 35 7.90 0.56 -0.85
N LYS A 36 7.82 1.89 -0.81
CA LYS A 36 6.95 2.64 -1.72
C LYS A 36 7.60 2.75 -3.10
N GLU A 37 6.77 2.73 -4.14
CA GLU A 37 7.28 2.82 -5.51
C GLU A 37 7.71 4.26 -5.82
N ASP A 38 9.00 4.53 -5.67
CA ASP A 38 9.62 5.84 -5.92
C ASP A 38 10.09 5.96 -7.37
N LYS A 39 9.15 5.99 -8.32
CA LYS A 39 9.47 6.34 -9.71
C LYS A 39 9.80 7.83 -9.81
N GLY A 40 11.02 8.20 -9.42
CA GLY A 40 11.57 9.55 -9.58
C GLY A 40 11.12 10.58 -8.54
N ILE A 41 10.49 10.15 -7.45
CA ILE A 41 10.02 11.03 -6.37
C ILE A 41 11.06 11.08 -5.26
N ALA A 42 11.30 12.26 -4.71
CA ALA A 42 12.21 12.42 -3.58
C ALA A 42 11.68 11.70 -2.33
N PRO A 43 12.53 11.02 -1.54
CA PRO A 43 12.09 10.27 -0.35
C PRO A 43 11.30 11.11 0.67
N SER A 44 11.59 12.41 0.76
CA SER A 44 10.88 13.34 1.65
C SER A 44 9.43 13.63 1.24
N LEU A 45 9.08 13.40 -0.04
CA LEU A 45 7.76 13.74 -0.60
C LEU A 45 6.80 12.55 -0.64
N ILE A 46 7.27 11.33 -0.42
CA ILE A 46 6.46 10.10 -0.48
C ILE A 46 5.25 10.20 0.45
N ALA A 47 5.49 10.59 1.70
CA ALA A 47 4.43 10.71 2.70
C ALA A 47 3.35 11.74 2.31
N ALA A 48 3.76 12.84 1.68
CA ALA A 48 2.83 13.86 1.20
C ALA A 48 2.01 13.36 0.01
N LYS A 49 2.65 12.64 -0.92
CA LYS A 49 1.97 11.96 -2.04
C LYS A 49 0.92 10.97 -1.53
N GLU A 50 1.29 10.07 -0.62
CA GLU A 50 0.36 9.05 -0.10
C GLU A 50 -0.84 9.68 0.61
N LYS A 51 -0.60 10.76 1.37
CA LYS A 51 -1.69 11.51 2.01
C LYS A 51 -2.64 12.11 0.99
N LEU A 52 -2.12 12.65 -0.11
CA LEU A 52 -2.92 13.21 -1.19
C LEU A 52 -3.72 12.11 -1.91
N GLU A 53 -3.07 11.00 -2.29
CA GLU A 53 -3.70 9.86 -2.94
C GLU A 53 -4.84 9.29 -2.09
N ARG A 54 -4.61 9.17 -0.78
CA ARG A 54 -5.64 8.75 0.18
C ARG A 54 -6.82 9.72 0.20
N SER A 55 -6.59 11.02 0.31
CA SER A 55 -7.66 12.02 0.32
C SER A 55 -8.49 11.99 -0.97
N GLN A 56 -7.83 11.85 -2.12
CA GLN A 56 -8.52 11.72 -3.41
C GLN A 56 -9.38 10.46 -3.48
N LEU A 57 -8.89 9.34 -2.92
CA LEU A 57 -9.64 8.10 -2.86
C LEU A 57 -10.84 8.21 -1.93
N GLU A 58 -10.69 8.85 -0.78
CA GLU A 58 -11.78 9.12 0.17
C GLU A 58 -12.88 9.98 -0.49
N ASP A 59 -12.51 11.05 -1.20
CA ASP A 59 -13.44 11.91 -1.92
C ASP A 59 -14.16 11.14 -3.05
N LYS A 60 -13.40 10.34 -3.82
CA LYS A 60 -13.95 9.53 -4.91
C LYS A 60 -14.93 8.49 -4.37
N LEU A 61 -14.59 7.83 -3.27
CA LEU A 61 -15.46 6.86 -2.61
C LEU A 61 -16.72 7.54 -2.08
N GLY A 62 -16.59 8.70 -1.42
CA GLY A 62 -17.73 9.47 -0.93
C GLY A 62 -18.72 9.81 -2.05
N ARG A 63 -18.23 10.28 -3.21
CA ARG A 63 -19.08 10.54 -4.38
C ARG A 63 -19.76 9.28 -4.92
N ALA A 64 -19.02 8.18 -5.03
CA ALA A 64 -19.56 6.90 -5.50
C ALA A 64 -20.63 6.34 -4.56
N LEU A 65 -20.47 6.53 -3.25
CA LEU A 65 -21.46 6.12 -2.24
C LEU A 65 -22.74 6.96 -2.31
N LEU A 66 -22.64 8.27 -2.54
CA LEU A 66 -23.80 9.14 -2.72
C LEU A 66 -24.64 8.76 -3.95
N GLN A 67 -23.98 8.29 -5.02
CA GLN A 67 -24.61 7.85 -6.27
C GLN A 67 -24.83 6.34 -6.31
N ARG A 68 -24.72 5.64 -5.17
CA ARG A 68 -24.84 4.18 -5.14
C ARG A 68 -26.26 3.76 -5.57
N PRO A 69 -26.41 3.03 -6.69
CA PRO A 69 -27.71 2.59 -7.17
C PRO A 69 -28.33 1.58 -6.20
N LYS A 70 -29.66 1.58 -6.13
CA LYS A 70 -30.38 0.63 -5.28
C LYS A 70 -30.34 -0.78 -5.89
N PRO A 71 -30.48 -1.84 -5.08
CA PRO A 71 -30.54 -3.21 -5.58
C PRO A 71 -31.64 -3.40 -6.64
N GLU A 72 -32.80 -2.77 -6.43
CA GLU A 72 -33.95 -2.81 -7.35
C GLU A 72 -33.61 -2.22 -8.73
N GLU A 73 -32.86 -1.12 -8.77
CA GLU A 73 -32.42 -0.48 -10.01
C GLU A 73 -31.46 -1.38 -10.78
N LEU A 74 -30.54 -2.03 -10.05
CA LEU A 74 -29.60 -2.99 -10.63
C LEU A 74 -30.29 -4.26 -11.16
N VAL A 75 -31.37 -4.72 -10.52
CA VAL A 75 -32.20 -5.83 -11.03
C VAL A 75 -32.90 -5.40 -12.32
N LYS A 76 -33.45 -4.19 -12.37
CA LYS A 76 -34.10 -3.64 -13.57
C LYS A 76 -33.13 -3.50 -14.74
N GLU A 77 -31.88 -3.14 -14.48
CA GLU A 77 -30.82 -3.07 -15.49
C GLU A 77 -30.23 -4.44 -15.85
N GLY A 78 -30.68 -5.53 -15.21
CA GLY A 78 -30.21 -6.90 -15.46
C GLY A 78 -28.81 -7.19 -14.93
N ILE A 79 -28.28 -6.33 -14.05
CA ILE A 79 -26.97 -6.49 -13.40
C ILE A 79 -27.09 -7.44 -12.21
N LEU A 80 -28.20 -7.38 -11.46
CA LEU A 80 -28.52 -8.29 -10.36
C LEU A 80 -29.68 -9.22 -10.74
N LEU A 81 -29.62 -10.47 -10.28
CA LEU A 81 -30.73 -11.42 -10.39
C LEU A 81 -31.70 -11.25 -9.21
N GLU A 82 -33.00 -11.43 -9.43
CA GLU A 82 -34.06 -11.21 -8.41
C GLU A 82 -33.88 -12.02 -7.11
N GLY A 83 -33.19 -13.17 -7.17
CA GLY A 83 -32.91 -14.02 -6.00
C GLY A 83 -31.57 -13.74 -5.28
N GLU A 84 -30.75 -12.85 -5.83
CA GLU A 84 -29.39 -12.56 -5.34
C GLU A 84 -29.27 -11.15 -4.73
N ALA A 85 -30.36 -10.38 -4.77
CA ALA A 85 -30.45 -9.10 -4.10
C ALA A 85 -30.34 -9.30 -2.56
N PRO A 86 -29.39 -8.64 -1.87
CA PRO A 86 -29.29 -8.74 -0.42
C PRO A 86 -30.60 -8.26 0.22
N PRO A 87 -31.04 -8.87 1.35
CA PRO A 87 -32.24 -8.43 2.03
C PRO A 87 -32.10 -6.94 2.34
N SER A 88 -33.11 -6.17 1.91
CA SER A 88 -33.19 -4.73 2.12
C SER A 88 -32.80 -4.44 3.57
N SER A 89 -31.65 -3.80 3.75
CA SER A 89 -31.11 -3.54 5.09
C SER A 89 -32.10 -2.62 5.81
N ALA A 90 -32.68 -3.15 6.90
CA ALA A 90 -33.59 -2.43 7.79
C ALA A 90 -32.93 -1.20 8.43
#